data_AF-A0A318DN84-F1
#
_entry.id   AF-A0A318DN84-F1
#
_cell.length_a   1.000
_cell.length_b   1.000
_cell.length_c   1.000
_cell.angle_alpha   90.00
_cell.angle_beta   90.00
_cell.angle_gamma   90.00
#
_symmetry.space_group_name_H-M   'P 1'
#
loop_
_entity.id
_entity.type
_entity.pdbx_description
1 polymer ?
#
loop_
_entity_poly.entity_id
_entity_poly.type
_entity_poly.pdbx_seq_one_letter_code
_entity_poly.pdbx_strand_id
1 'polypeptide(L)'
;MTTREQRLRDDEGFPAFPVDPKAHECSDAEYMALRGMSLRDYFAAHAPDPQAWFSPDMPPKPTSDWVSDDGLTHYFTWQDAQRECGDCYYDANRDAIAQWEAEYSKQWCVQWPYAWADAMLKARKEPGQ
;
A
#
# COMPACT_ATOMS: atom_id res chain seq x y z
N MET A 1 -13.21 25.69 10.22
CA MET A 1 -14.57 25.12 10.10
C MET A 1 -14.77 24.78 8.63
N THR A 2 -14.51 23.53 8.26
CA THR A 2 -14.56 23.06 6.87
C THR A 2 -15.99 22.57 6.60
N THR A 3 -16.65 23.14 5.59
CA THR A 3 -18.08 22.97 5.33
C THR A 3 -18.39 21.52 4.92
N ARG A 4 -19.60 21.03 5.25
CA ARG A 4 -20.12 19.68 4.89
C ARG A 4 -19.96 19.35 3.40
N GLU A 5 -19.99 20.36 2.53
CA GLU A 5 -19.78 20.26 1.08
C GLU A 5 -18.32 20.05 0.67
N GLN A 6 -17.34 20.46 1.47
CA GLN A 6 -15.92 20.25 1.16
C GLN A 6 -15.53 18.78 1.36
N ARG A 7 -15.96 18.15 2.46
CA ARG A 7 -15.79 16.69 2.64
C ARG A 7 -16.49 15.84 1.56
N LEU A 8 -17.51 16.38 0.89
CA LEU A 8 -18.23 15.74 -0.21
C LEU A 8 -17.51 15.83 -1.57
N ARG A 9 -16.59 16.80 -1.74
CA ARG A 9 -15.79 16.98 -2.97
C ARG A 9 -14.46 16.24 -2.94
N ASP A 10 -13.93 15.99 -1.75
CA ASP A 10 -12.59 15.45 -1.57
C ASP A 10 -12.52 13.93 -1.88
N ASP A 11 -13.66 13.24 -1.91
CA ASP A 11 -13.81 11.89 -2.48
C ASP A 11 -14.09 12.02 -3.98
N GLU A 12 -13.05 12.02 -4.81
CA GLU A 12 -13.10 12.27 -6.26
C GLU A 12 -13.85 11.20 -7.11
N GLY A 13 -14.60 10.31 -6.47
CA GLY A 13 -15.49 9.37 -7.11
C GLY A 13 -16.92 9.65 -6.68
N PHE A 14 -17.69 10.31 -7.54
CA PHE A 14 -19.15 10.24 -7.48
C PHE A 14 -19.57 8.78 -7.24
N PRO A 15 -20.65 8.52 -6.49
CA PRO A 15 -21.08 7.17 -6.18
C PRO A 15 -21.17 6.34 -7.47
N ALA A 16 -20.65 5.11 -7.44
CA ALA A 16 -20.53 4.26 -8.63
C ALA A 16 -21.91 3.95 -9.24
N PHE A 17 -22.96 4.06 -8.44
CA PHE A 17 -24.36 3.90 -8.81
C PHE A 17 -25.17 5.13 -8.38
N PRO A 18 -26.31 5.43 -9.04
CA PRO A 18 -27.21 6.49 -8.61
C PRO A 18 -27.63 6.29 -7.15
N VAL A 19 -27.42 7.32 -6.33
CA VAL A 19 -27.91 7.33 -4.95
C VAL A 19 -29.42 7.47 -4.97
N ASP A 20 -30.13 6.78 -4.07
CA ASP A 20 -31.55 7.02 -3.86
C ASP A 20 -31.77 8.53 -3.66
N PRO A 21 -32.63 9.18 -4.46
CA PRO A 21 -32.89 10.60 -4.32
C PRO A 21 -33.39 10.98 -2.93
N LYS A 22 -33.88 10.06 -2.09
CA LYS A 22 -34.25 10.33 -0.69
C LYS A 22 -33.09 10.31 0.31
N ALA A 23 -31.89 9.91 -0.10
CA ALA A 23 -30.75 9.79 0.82
C ALA A 23 -30.38 11.14 1.49
N HIS A 24 -30.66 12.27 0.84
CA HIS A 24 -30.44 13.60 1.44
C HIS A 24 -31.37 13.92 2.62
N GLU A 25 -32.46 13.16 2.80
CA GLU A 25 -33.41 13.28 3.92
C GLU A 25 -33.03 12.36 5.09
N CYS A 26 -32.04 11.47 4.89
CA CYS A 26 -31.62 10.49 5.88
C CYS A 26 -30.56 11.05 6.83
N SER A 27 -30.47 10.47 8.03
CA SER A 27 -29.38 10.78 8.97
C SER A 27 -28.02 10.45 8.36
N ASP A 28 -26.93 11.07 8.85
CA ASP A 28 -25.58 10.82 8.31
C ASP A 28 -25.20 9.32 8.31
N ALA A 29 -25.69 8.53 9.28
CA ALA A 29 -25.47 7.09 9.33
C ALA A 29 -26.22 6.33 8.23
N GLU A 30 -27.47 6.71 7.98
CA GLU A 30 -28.30 6.13 6.91
C GLU A 30 -27.82 6.58 5.53
N TYR A 31 -27.34 7.81 5.39
CA TYR A 31 -26.71 8.32 4.18
C TYR A 31 -25.46 7.51 3.81
N MET A 32 -24.59 7.20 4.78
CA MET A 32 -23.42 6.35 4.54
C MET A 32 -23.80 4.92 4.15
N ALA A 33 -24.91 4.38 4.69
CA ALA A 33 -25.44 3.08 4.29
C ALA A 33 -26.07 3.09 2.87
N LEU A 34 -26.61 4.22 2.43
CA LEU A 34 -27.28 4.40 1.13
C LEU A 34 -26.35 4.91 0.01
N ARG A 35 -25.18 5.47 0.33
CA ARG A 35 -24.22 6.07 -0.63
C ARG A 35 -23.64 5.06 -1.62
N GLY A 36 -23.73 3.76 -1.35
CA GLY A 36 -23.14 2.70 -2.18
C GLY A 36 -21.61 2.72 -2.16
N MET A 37 -20.97 1.88 -2.99
CA MET A 37 -19.51 1.93 -3.17
C MET A 37 -19.10 3.20 -3.93
N SER A 38 -17.99 3.82 -3.52
CA SER A 38 -17.43 4.93 -4.31
C SER A 38 -16.97 4.41 -5.67
N LEU A 39 -16.88 5.29 -6.67
CA LEU A 39 -16.30 4.89 -7.97
C LEU A 39 -14.85 4.40 -7.83
N ARG A 40 -14.11 4.92 -6.85
CA ARG A 40 -12.77 4.44 -6.51
C ARG A 40 -12.81 2.99 -6.04
N ASP A 41 -13.72 2.66 -5.12
CA ASP A 41 -13.90 1.29 -4.61
C ASP A 41 -14.37 0.34 -5.71
N TYR A 42 -15.25 0.82 -6.60
CA TYR A 42 -15.66 0.05 -7.78
C TYR A 42 -14.47 -0.30 -8.67
N PHE A 43 -13.59 0.67 -8.97
CA PHE A 43 -12.38 0.38 -9.73
C PHE A 43 -11.44 -0.55 -8.94
N ALA A 44 -11.20 -0.30 -7.66
CA ALA A 44 -10.35 -1.18 -6.86
C ALA A 44 -10.85 -2.64 -6.88
N ALA A 45 -12.17 -2.86 -6.77
CA ALA A 45 -12.77 -4.20 -6.86
C ALA A 45 -12.63 -4.87 -8.23
N HIS A 46 -12.38 -4.10 -9.29
CA HIS A 46 -12.18 -4.58 -10.67
C HIS A 46 -10.74 -4.41 -11.16
N ALA A 47 -9.81 -4.13 -10.25
CA ALA A 47 -8.41 -4.05 -10.61
C ALA A 47 -7.94 -5.41 -11.15
N PRO A 48 -7.10 -5.42 -12.20
CA PRO A 48 -6.49 -6.66 -12.67
C PRO A 48 -5.53 -7.19 -11.61
N ASP A 49 -4.96 -8.38 -11.83
CA ASP A 49 -3.91 -8.91 -10.95
C ASP A 49 -2.75 -7.91 -10.81
N PRO A 50 -2.14 -7.81 -9.61
CA PRO A 50 -1.01 -6.93 -9.36
C PRO A 50 0.13 -7.16 -10.37
N GLN A 51 0.65 -6.05 -10.92
CA GLN A 51 1.67 -6.09 -11.95
C GLN A 51 3.07 -6.12 -11.34
N ALA A 52 4.00 -6.86 -11.96
CA ALA A 52 5.36 -7.04 -11.43
C ALA A 52 6.18 -5.74 -11.32
N TRP A 53 5.80 -4.69 -12.05
CA TRP A 53 6.44 -3.37 -11.97
C TRP A 53 5.88 -2.48 -10.86
N PHE A 54 4.75 -2.85 -10.23
CA PHE A 54 4.18 -2.07 -9.15
C PHE A 54 5.01 -2.26 -7.87
N SER A 55 5.42 -1.14 -7.27
CA SER A 55 6.06 -1.13 -5.96
C SER A 55 5.11 -0.47 -4.96
N PRO A 56 4.73 -1.15 -3.88
CA PRO A 56 3.94 -0.55 -2.81
C PRO A 56 4.76 0.54 -2.09
N ASP A 57 4.05 1.51 -1.51
CA ASP A 57 4.63 2.49 -0.61
C ASP A 57 4.87 1.86 0.77
N MET A 58 6.14 1.74 1.14
CA MET A 58 6.60 1.06 2.34
C MET A 58 7.93 1.65 2.81
N PRO A 59 8.28 1.47 4.10
CA PRO A 59 9.63 1.76 4.58
C PRO A 59 10.70 1.03 3.75
N PRO A 60 11.92 1.57 3.66
CA PRO A 60 13.00 0.92 2.93
C PRO A 60 13.31 -0.46 3.51
N LYS A 61 13.68 -1.40 2.63
CA LYS A 61 14.10 -2.74 3.04
C LYS A 61 15.33 -2.64 3.97
N PRO A 62 15.33 -3.30 5.13
CA PRO A 62 16.53 -3.42 5.96
C PRO A 62 17.69 -4.01 5.16
N THR A 63 18.89 -3.53 5.41
CA THR A 63 20.10 -4.10 4.80
C THR A 63 20.63 -5.23 5.69
N SER A 64 21.32 -6.20 5.08
CA SER A 64 22.01 -7.24 5.84
C SER A 64 23.06 -6.62 6.76
N ASP A 65 23.16 -7.16 7.97
CA ASP A 65 24.16 -6.77 8.96
C ASP A 65 24.86 -8.04 9.44
N TRP A 66 26.04 -8.32 8.89
CA TRP A 66 26.78 -9.53 9.18
C TRP A 66 27.61 -9.32 10.44
N VAL A 67 27.32 -10.07 11.49
CA VAL A 67 27.94 -9.91 12.80
C VAL A 67 28.54 -11.23 13.26
N SER A 68 29.66 -11.18 13.98
CA SER A 68 30.21 -12.35 14.67
C SER A 68 29.26 -12.88 15.74
N ASP A 69 29.40 -14.16 16.10
CA ASP A 69 28.55 -14.84 17.09
C ASP A 69 28.55 -14.19 18.48
N ASP A 70 29.64 -13.48 18.83
CA ASP A 70 29.73 -12.71 20.08
C ASP A 70 29.04 -11.33 20.01
N GLY A 71 28.57 -10.92 18.83
CA GLY A 71 27.90 -9.65 18.59
C GLY A 71 28.83 -8.43 18.54
N LEU A 72 30.16 -8.62 18.54
CA LEU A 72 31.12 -7.51 18.68
C LEU A 72 31.72 -7.01 17.37
N THR A 73 31.82 -7.88 16.36
CA THR A 73 32.48 -7.57 15.09
C THR A 73 31.45 -7.52 13.97
N HIS A 74 31.32 -6.36 13.34
CA HIS A 74 30.50 -6.20 12.13
C HIS A 74 31.36 -6.34 10.88
N TYR A 75 30.86 -7.10 9.92
CA TYR A 75 31.48 -7.34 8.63
C TYR A 75 30.69 -6.61 7.55
N PHE A 76 31.41 -6.05 6.57
CA PHE A 76 30.78 -5.36 5.46
C PHE A 76 29.99 -6.31 4.55
N THR A 77 30.49 -7.54 4.37
CA THR A 77 29.86 -8.60 3.58
C THR A 77 29.97 -9.95 4.28
N TRP A 78 29.09 -10.90 3.94
CA TRP A 78 29.21 -12.29 4.40
C TRP A 78 30.53 -12.95 3.97
N GLN A 79 31.11 -12.52 2.85
CA GLN A 79 32.38 -13.05 2.35
C GLN A 79 33.55 -12.63 3.26
N ASP A 80 33.51 -11.40 3.78
CA ASP A 80 34.51 -10.94 4.75
C ASP A 80 34.36 -11.71 6.07
N ALA A 81 33.13 -11.90 6.54
CA ALA A 81 32.85 -12.71 7.73
C ALA A 81 33.37 -14.15 7.59
N GLN A 82 33.07 -14.79 6.45
CA GLN A 82 33.53 -16.14 6.14
C GLN A 82 35.06 -16.24 6.09
N ARG A 83 35.73 -15.22 5.52
CA ARG A 83 37.19 -15.20 5.42
C ARG A 83 37.86 -15.02 6.78
N GLU A 84 37.31 -14.17 7.63
CA GLU A 84 37.90 -13.82 8.93
C GLU A 84 37.72 -14.93 9.96
N CYS A 85 36.55 -15.57 10.03
CA CYS A 85 36.27 -16.52 11.10
C CYS A 85 35.61 -17.85 10.70
N GLY A 86 35.41 -18.08 9.40
CA GLY A 86 34.72 -19.29 8.94
C GLY A 86 33.24 -19.19 9.26
N ASP A 87 32.71 -20.06 10.10
CA ASP A 87 31.25 -20.22 10.29
C ASP A 87 30.73 -19.49 11.56
N CYS A 88 31.47 -18.50 12.08
CA CYS A 88 31.16 -17.84 13.35
C CYS A 88 30.34 -16.54 13.21
N TYR A 89 29.49 -16.45 12.19
CA TYR A 89 28.77 -15.22 11.88
C TYR A 89 27.30 -15.47 11.52
N TYR A 90 26.47 -14.44 11.70
CA TYR A 90 25.07 -14.44 11.30
C TYR A 90 24.65 -13.06 10.76
N ASP A 91 23.56 -13.02 9.99
CA ASP A 91 22.92 -11.76 9.59
C ASP A 91 21.97 -11.33 10.71
N ALA A 92 22.35 -10.32 11.48
CA ALA A 92 21.55 -9.80 12.59
C ALA A 92 20.20 -9.22 12.15
N ASN A 93 20.08 -8.81 10.89
CA ASN A 93 18.85 -8.28 10.32
C ASN A 93 18.03 -9.33 9.56
N ARG A 94 18.43 -10.61 9.57
CA ARG A 94 17.75 -11.68 8.83
C ARG A 94 16.24 -11.73 9.09
N ASP A 95 15.83 -11.66 10.36
CA ASP A 95 14.42 -11.72 10.74
C ASP A 95 13.67 -10.45 10.32
N ALA A 96 14.29 -9.28 10.45
CA ALA A 96 13.71 -8.01 10.02
C ALA A 96 13.52 -7.97 8.49
N ILE A 97 14.48 -8.52 7.73
CA ILE A 97 14.38 -8.67 6.27
C ILE A 97 13.22 -9.60 5.91
N ALA A 98 13.12 -10.76 6.55
CA ALA A 98 12.05 -11.72 6.29
C ALA A 98 10.66 -11.13 6.62
N GLN A 99 10.53 -10.39 7.73
CA GLN A 99 9.30 -9.68 8.08
C GLN A 99 8.96 -8.60 7.05
N TRP A 100 9.95 -7.84 6.58
CA TRP A 100 9.75 -6.84 5.54
C TRP A 100 9.28 -7.47 4.24
N GLU A 101 9.85 -8.59 3.79
CA GLU A 101 9.45 -9.29 2.57
C GLU A 101 8.03 -9.88 2.65
N ALA A 102 7.67 -10.40 3.82
CA ALA A 102 6.30 -10.86 4.09
C ALA A 102 5.30 -9.70 4.04
N GLU A 103 5.65 -8.55 4.60
CA GLU A 103 4.79 -7.37 4.57
C GLU A 103 4.72 -6.74 3.18
N TYR A 104 5.83 -6.72 2.43
CA TYR A 104 5.88 -6.27 1.04
C TYR A 104 4.87 -7.02 0.18
N SER A 105 4.81 -8.34 0.30
CA SER A 105 3.87 -9.17 -0.44
C SER A 105 2.41 -8.81 -0.13
N LYS A 106 2.09 -8.50 1.13
CA LYS A 106 0.74 -8.06 1.52
C LYS A 106 0.43 -6.67 0.97
N GLN A 107 1.34 -5.72 1.15
CA GLN A 107 1.15 -4.33 0.71
C GLN A 107 1.05 -4.24 -0.81
N TRP A 108 1.80 -5.06 -1.54
CA TRP A 108 1.68 -5.18 -2.99
C TRP A 108 0.25 -5.55 -3.42
N CYS A 109 -0.37 -6.54 -2.75
CA CYS A 109 -1.76 -6.94 -3.01
C CYS A 109 -2.80 -5.91 -2.54
N VAL A 110 -2.55 -5.24 -1.40
CA VAL A 110 -3.52 -4.31 -0.79
C VAL A 110 -3.52 -2.96 -1.49
N GLN A 111 -2.35 -2.43 -1.84
CA GLN A 111 -2.21 -1.10 -2.41
C GLN A 111 -2.46 -1.07 -3.92
N TRP A 112 -2.17 -2.17 -4.64
CA TRP A 112 -2.34 -2.23 -6.08
C TRP A 112 -3.76 -1.86 -6.57
N PRO A 113 -4.85 -2.41 -6.01
CA PRO A 113 -6.20 -2.08 -6.42
C PRO A 113 -6.51 -0.59 -6.37
N TYR A 114 -6.04 0.08 -5.32
CA TYR A 114 -6.28 1.51 -5.13
C TYR A 114 -5.39 2.37 -6.03
N ALA A 115 -4.13 1.97 -6.25
CA ALA A 115 -3.25 2.63 -7.22
C ALA A 115 -3.84 2.55 -8.64
N TRP A 116 -4.42 1.40 -9.00
CA TRP A 116 -5.12 1.22 -10.27
C TRP A 116 -6.39 2.08 -10.36
N ALA A 117 -7.20 2.10 -9.30
CA ALA A 117 -8.39 2.94 -9.22
C ALA A 117 -8.07 4.43 -9.41
N ASP A 118 -7.01 4.91 -8.76
CA ASP A 118 -6.55 6.31 -8.86
C ASP A 118 -6.08 6.63 -10.29
N ALA A 119 -5.39 5.69 -10.96
CA ALA A 119 -5.01 5.83 -12.37
C ALA A 119 -6.24 5.91 -13.30
N MET A 120 -7.27 5.10 -13.07
CA MET A 120 -8.53 5.15 -13.84
C MET A 120 -9.29 6.46 -13.63
N LEU A 121 -9.37 6.93 -12.38
CA LEU A 121 -9.99 8.22 -12.06
C LEU A 121 -9.24 9.38 -12.72
N LYS A 122 -7.90 9.36 -12.68
CA LYS A 122 -7.07 10.36 -13.35
C LYS A 122 -7.31 10.37 -14.86
N ALA A 123 -7.27 9.21 -15.51
CA ALA A 123 -7.53 9.09 -16.94
C ALA A 123 -8.93 9.61 -17.34
N ARG A 124 -9.92 9.48 -16.44
CA ARG A 124 -11.26 10.01 -16.65
C ARG A 124 -11.35 11.53 -16.56
N LYS A 125 -10.49 12.16 -15.75
CA LYS A 125 -10.45 13.63 -15.57
C LYS A 125 -9.69 14.34 -16.67
N GLU A 126 -8.74 13.65 -17.30
CA GLU A 126 -7.94 14.16 -18.41
C GLU A 126 -8.20 13.35 -19.70
N PRO A 127 -9.44 13.35 -20.25
CA PRO A 127 -9.71 12.61 -21.47
C PRO A 127 -9.09 13.35 -22.68
N GLY A 128 -7.87 12.95 -23.05
CA GLY A 128 -7.21 13.35 -24.30
C GLY A 128 -6.10 14.40 -24.14
N GLN A 129 -4.85 13.91 -24.11
CA GLN A 129 -3.78 14.52 -24.90
C GLN A 129 -3.76 13.88 -26.28
#